data_AF-A0A0T0MBE0-F1
#
_entry.id   AF-A0A0T0MBE0-F1
#
_cell.length_a   1.000
_cell.length_b   1.000
_cell.length_c   1.000
_cell.angle_alpha   90.00
_cell.angle_beta   90.00
_cell.angle_gamma   90.00
#
_symmetry.space_group_name_H-M   'P 1'
#
loop_
_entity.id
_entity.type
_entity.pdbx_description
1 polymer ?
#
loop_
_entity_poly.entity_id
_entity_poly.type
_entity_poly.pdbx_seq_one_letter_code
_entity_poly.pdbx_strand_id
1 'polypeptide(L)' 'MYTLTILTPFAAWHWIIVILVVLLLFGGKKIPELMRGLGSGIKEFKDSVKEEDKTTEVKKENPASNSSNTTVN' A
#
# COMPACT_ATOMS: atom_id res chain seq x y z
N MET A 1 26.84 5.83 36.14
CA MET A 1 25.61 6.51 35.66
C MET A 1 25.74 6.98 34.22
N TYR A 2 26.87 7.59 33.81
CA TYR A 2 27.09 8.03 32.41
C TYR A 2 27.31 6.91 31.39
N THR A 3 27.78 5.73 31.80
CA THR A 3 27.96 4.57 30.90
C THR A 3 26.63 3.97 30.43
N LEU A 4 25.56 4.14 31.20
CA LEU A 4 24.23 3.64 30.86
C LEU A 4 23.50 4.60 29.89
N THR A 5 23.78 5.91 29.98
CA THR A 5 23.19 6.92 29.10
C THR A 5 23.79 6.95 27.70
N ILE A 6 25.02 6.44 27.50
CA ILE A 6 25.63 6.32 26.17
C ILE A 6 25.20 5.06 25.42
N LEU A 7 24.68 4.01 26.07
CA LEU A 7 24.26 2.81 25.33
C LEU A 7 22.89 2.96 24.66
N THR A 8 21.99 3.70 25.30
CA THR A 8 20.58 3.84 24.89
C THR A 8 20.33 4.71 23.65
N PRO A 9 21.00 5.87 23.42
CA PRO A 9 20.70 6.74 22.30
C PRO A 9 21.30 6.25 20.97
N PHE A 10 22.14 5.21 21.01
CA PHE A 10 22.74 4.65 19.81
C PHE A 10 21.64 4.11 18.90
N ALA A 11 20.65 3.38 19.41
CA ALA A 11 19.59 2.81 18.58
C ALA A 11 18.95 3.85 17.65
N ALA A 12 18.40 4.94 18.16
CA ALA A 12 17.70 5.94 17.33
C ALA A 12 18.65 6.82 16.49
N TRP A 13 19.80 7.24 17.05
CA TRP A 13 20.74 8.12 16.34
C TRP A 13 21.52 7.39 15.23
N HIS A 14 21.65 6.06 15.33
CA HIS A 14 22.35 5.24 14.32
C HIS A 14 21.55 5.11 13.03
N TRP A 15 20.22 4.96 13.13
CA TRP A 15 19.37 4.88 11.93
C TRP A 15 19.48 6.13 11.06
N ILE A 16 19.63 7.32 11.65
CA ILE A 16 19.85 8.57 10.91
C ILE A 16 21.16 8.53 10.11
N ILE A 17 22.25 8.04 10.70
CA ILE A 17 23.54 7.91 10.01
C ILE A 17 23.45 6.88 8.87
N VAL A 18 22.79 5.75 9.11
CA VAL A 18 22.60 4.71 8.09
C VAL A 18 21.79 5.26 6.91
N ILE A 19 20.68 5.96 7.17
CA ILE A 19 19.87 6.60 6.12
C ILE A 19 20.70 7.63 5.35
N LEU A 20 21.51 8.43 6.03
CA LEU A 20 22.37 9.42 5.39
C LEU A 20 23.39 8.77 4.45
N VAL A 21 24.05 7.69 4.89
CA VAL A 21 25.02 6.93 4.10
C VAL A 21 24.35 6.27 2.90
N VAL A 22 23.19 5.65 3.08
CA VAL A 22 22.40 5.08 1.98
C VAL A 22 22.01 6.17 0.97
N LEU A 23 21.61 7.36 1.44
CA LEU A 23 21.26 8.47 0.57
C LEU A 23 22.46 9.04 -0.19
N LEU A 24 23.66 8.97 0.37
CA LEU A 24 24.92 9.34 -0.30
C LEU A 24 25.33 8.32 -1.36
N LEU A 25 25.22 7.02 -1.07
CA LEU A 25 25.55 5.93 -1.99
C LEU A 25 24.59 5.82 -3.17
N PHE A 26 23.28 5.86 -2.88
CA PHE A 26 22.24 5.70 -3.89
C PHE A 26 21.81 7.05 -4.49
N GLY A 27 22.07 8.17 -3.80
CA GLY A 27 21.61 9.49 -4.19
C GLY A 27 20.13 9.73 -3.82
N GLY A 28 19.79 10.98 -3.50
CA GLY A 28 18.42 11.37 -3.11
C GLY A 28 17.33 11.12 -4.17
N LYS A 29 17.70 10.86 -5.43
CA LYS A 29 16.77 10.59 -6.53
C LYS A 29 16.43 9.11 -6.70
N LYS A 30 17.29 8.17 -6.29
CA LYS A 30 17.10 6.73 -6.55
C LYS A 30 16.18 6.03 -5.55
N ILE A 31 16.25 6.40 -4.27
CA ILE A 31 15.33 5.88 -3.24
C ILE A 31 13.85 6.13 -3.61
N PRO A 32 13.41 7.38 -3.93
CA PRO A 32 12.01 7.63 -4.29
C PRO A 32 11.61 7.00 -5.63
N GLU A 33 12.54 6.87 -6.58
CA GLU A 33 12.30 6.21 -7.87
C GLU A 33 12.02 4.70 -7.69
N LEU A 34 12.82 4.02 -6.86
CA LEU A 34 12.62 2.61 -6.51
C LEU A 34 11.35 2.40 -5.67
N MET A 35 11.09 3.27 -4.69
CA MET A 35 9.86 3.21 -3.89
C MET A 35 8.61 3.44 -4.74
N ARG A 36 8.67 4.32 -5.75
CA ARG A 36 7.55 4.53 -6.68
C ARG A 36 7.29 3.27 -7.51
N GLY A 37 8.34 2.62 -8.03
CA GLY A 37 8.20 1.37 -8.78
C GLY A 37 7.64 0.23 -7.93
N LEU A 38 8.19 0.01 -6.73
CA LEU A 38 7.72 -1.00 -5.78
C LEU A 38 6.28 -0.70 -5.31
N GLY A 39 5.98 0.58 -5.08
CA GLY A 39 4.68 1.07 -4.64
C GLY A 39 3.57 0.90 -5.68
N SER A 40 3.87 1.08 -6.96
CA SER A 40 2.91 0.78 -8.03
C SER A 40 2.62 -0.72 -8.11
N GLY A 41 3.66 -1.57 -8.06
CA GLY A 41 3.49 -3.02 -8.09
C GLY A 41 2.69 -3.57 -6.90
N ILE A 42 2.96 -3.11 -5.68
CA ILE A 42 2.17 -3.52 -4.49
C ILE A 42 0.72 -2.99 -4.56
N LYS A 43 0.50 -1.83 -5.19
CA LYS A 43 -0.84 -1.25 -5.37
C LYS A 43 -1.64 -2.09 -6.36
N GLU A 44 -1.09 -2.39 -7.53
CA GLU A 44 -1.72 -3.25 -8.54
C GLU A 44 -2.01 -4.64 -7.97
N PHE A 45 -1.06 -5.23 -7.23
CA PHE A 45 -1.27 -6.50 -6.54
C PHE A 45 -2.44 -6.43 -5.54
N LYS A 46 -2.53 -5.36 -4.74
CA LYS A 46 -3.63 -5.20 -3.78
C LYS A 46 -4.97 -4.92 -4.46
N ASP A 47 -4.97 -4.20 -5.57
CA ASP A 47 -6.17 -3.88 -6.32
C ASP A 47 -6.74 -5.15 -6.96
N SER A 48 -5.90 -5.99 -7.58
CA SER A 48 -6.31 -7.30 -8.11
C SER A 48 -6.91 -8.18 -7.02
N VAL A 49 -6.21 -8.39 -5.90
CA VAL A 49 -6.68 -9.22 -4.78
C VAL A 49 -8.04 -8.73 -4.23
N LYS A 50 -8.25 -7.41 -4.15
CA LYS A 50 -9.52 -6.83 -3.70
C LYS A 50 -10.68 -7.04 -4.66
N GLU A 51 -10.41 -7.11 -5.97
CA GLU A 51 -11.47 -7.37 -6.95
C GLU A 51 -11.93 -8.83 -6.89
N GLU A 52 -11.01 -9.77 -6.66
CA GLU A 52 -11.32 -11.20 -6.47
C GLU A 52 -12.21 -11.40 -5.23
N ASP A 53 -11.91 -10.70 -4.13
CA ASP A 53 -12.72 -10.75 -2.90
C ASP A 53 -14.14 -10.17 -3.11
N LYS A 54 -14.27 -9.09 -3.89
CA LYS A 54 -15.56 -8.41 -4.14
C LYS A 54 -16.49 -9.14 -5.11
N THR A 55 -15.96 -9.98 -6.00
CA THR A 55 -16.80 -10.83 -6.86
C THR A 55 -17.57 -11.89 -6.06
N THR A 56 -17.13 -12.20 -4.84
CA THR A 56 -17.80 -13.20 -3.97
C THR A 56 -18.98 -12.66 -3.16
N GLU A 57 -19.19 -11.33 -3.06
CA GLU A 57 -20.24 -10.75 -2.20
C GLU A 57 -21.44 -10.11 -2.92
N VAL A 58 -21.45 -10.02 -4.26
CA VAL A 58 -22.58 -9.43 -5.02
C VAL A 58 -23.37 -10.52 -5.77
N LYS A 59 -23.89 -11.49 -5.03
CA LYS A 59 -25.02 -12.32 -5.46
C LYS A 59 -25.99 -12.54 -4.31
N LYS A 60 -26.55 -11.46 -3.77
CA LYS A 60 -27.84 -11.50 -3.07
C LYS A 60 -28.92 -10.96 -4.01
N GLU A 61 -29.49 -11.91 -4.74
CA GLU A 61 -30.91 -12.06 -5.02
C GLU A 61 -31.85 -10.93 -4.54
N ASN A 62 -32.44 -10.20 -5.49
CA ASN A 62 -33.82 -9.75 -5.39
C ASN A 62 -34.42 -9.49 -6.79
N PRO A 63 -35.10 -10.46 -7.41
CA PRO A 63 -35.92 -10.23 -8.58
C PRO A 63 -37.38 -10.00 -8.14
N ALA A 64 -37.74 -8.76 -7.80
CA ALA A 64 -39.15 -8.38 -7.68
C ALA A 64 -39.37 -6.93 -8.11
N SER A 65 -40.24 -6.77 -9.11
CA SER A 65 -40.91 -5.54 -9.52
C SER A 65 -40.15 -4.58 -10.43
N ASN A 66 -40.17 -4.87 -11.73
CA ASN A 66 -40.49 -3.86 -12.75
C ASN A 66 -41.00 -4.55 -14.03
N SER A 67 -42.30 -4.85 -14.03
CA SER A 67 -43.05 -5.29 -15.21
C SER A 67 -44.17 -4.28 -15.46
N SER A 68 -43.81 -3.15 -16.08
CA SER A 68 -44.76 -2.18 -16.63
C SER A 68 -44.11 -1.42 -17.80
N ASN A 69 -44.20 -1.99 -19.00
CA ASN A 69 -44.67 -1.36 -20.24
C ASN A 69 -44.23 -2.20 -21.47
N THR A 70 -44.83 -1.91 -22.63
CA THR A 70 -44.64 -2.53 -23.96
C THR A 70 -45.65 -3.67 -24.25
N THR A 71 -46.84 -3.33 -24.74
CA THR A 71 -47.22 -3.17 -26.18
C THR A 71 -47.42 -4.51 -26.88
N VAL A 72 -48.69 -4.87 -27.11
CA VAL A 72 -49.11 -5.56 -28.34
C VAL A 72 -50.56 -5.17 -28.64
N ASN A 73 -50.72 -4.51 -29.79
CA ASN A 73 -51.94 -4.55 -30.58
C ASN A 73 -52.17 -5.96 -31.12
#